data_AF-W4QKA9-F1
#
_entry.id   AF-W4QKA9-F1
#
_cell.length_a   1.000
_cell.length_b   1.000
_cell.length_c   1.000
_cell.angle_alpha   90.00
_cell.angle_beta   90.00
_cell.angle_gamma   90.00
#
_symmetry.space_group_name_H-M   'P 1'
#
loop_
_entity.id
_entity.type
_entity.pdbx_description
1 polymer ?
#
loop_
_entity_poly.entity_id
_entity_poly.type
_entity_poly.pdbx_seq_one_letter_code
_entity_poly.pdbx_strand_id
1 'polypeptide(L)'
;MFLFIQPLFLYFEHDLGVYSVYPYSDEIIFVHTTITVILMVLSIIFCISKIYLRFQEIQYLVVILVSQNVGLTSSFIISILLLGEEVSDVSPVPTHFLLSYTIITLSIGLALFCITFLRFYILIHKGQYRKGSSKDRLRSKLETKSYLPMAIMYSIGFVFVLQYLFRNTGFVQYESIFILVMLLLIFYSMIFVLPEQLVILYCKYRFKSFNFESNGKYLLPLAEDEDNQY
;
A
#
# COMPACT_ATOMS: atom_id res chain seq x y z
N MET A 1 9.30 -6.13 -11.05
CA MET A 1 8.11 -5.29 -11.33
C MET A 1 8.20 -3.94 -10.62
N PHE A 2 8.20 -3.89 -9.28
CA PHE A 2 8.22 -2.61 -8.54
C PHE A 2 9.44 -1.71 -8.81
N LEU A 3 10.62 -2.29 -9.08
CA LEU A 3 11.83 -1.55 -9.49
C LEU A 3 11.63 -0.68 -10.74
N PHE A 4 10.73 -1.07 -11.65
CA PHE A 4 10.45 -0.31 -12.87
C PHE A 4 9.30 0.69 -12.67
N ILE A 5 8.41 0.43 -11.71
CA ILE A 5 7.24 1.28 -11.44
C ILE A 5 7.61 2.49 -10.59
N GLN A 6 8.51 2.33 -9.61
CA GLN A 6 8.98 3.45 -8.77
C GLN A 6 9.47 4.67 -9.56
N PRO A 7 10.39 4.54 -10.54
CA PRO A 7 10.86 5.70 -11.31
C PRO A 7 9.76 6.33 -12.18
N LEU A 8 8.78 5.55 -12.64
CA LEU A 8 7.62 6.08 -13.38
C LEU A 8 6.74 6.97 -12.48
N PHE A 9 6.46 6.54 -11.25
CA PHE A 9 5.70 7.36 -10.31
C PHE A 9 6.47 8.62 -9.90
N LEU A 10 7.78 8.51 -9.65
CA LEU A 10 8.61 9.69 -9.39
C LEU A 10 8.60 10.67 -10.57
N TYR A 11 8.62 10.18 -11.81
CA TYR A 11 8.49 11.05 -12.98
C TYR A 11 7.19 11.86 -12.96
N PHE A 12 6.05 11.21 -12.69
CA PHE A 12 4.76 11.91 -12.58
C PHE A 12 4.72 12.90 -11.41
N GLU A 13 5.31 12.56 -10.28
CA GLU A 13 5.38 13.48 -9.12
C GLU A 13 6.20 14.72 -9.44
N HIS A 14 7.36 14.57 -10.09
CA HIS A 14 8.19 15.71 -10.50
C HIS A 14 7.49 16.57 -11.55
N ASP A 15 6.87 15.95 -12.56
CA ASP A 15 6.15 16.65 -13.61
C ASP A 15 4.97 17.46 -13.05
N LEU A 16 4.11 16.84 -12.24
CA LEU A 16 2.99 17.52 -11.59
C LEU A 16 3.45 18.54 -10.54
N GLY A 17 4.58 18.28 -9.87
CA GLY A 17 5.15 19.16 -8.86
C GLY A 17 5.47 20.55 -9.38
N VAL A 18 5.95 20.64 -10.63
CA VAL A 18 6.28 21.92 -11.29
C VAL A 18 5.05 22.81 -11.50
N TYR A 19 3.88 22.21 -11.70
CA TYR A 19 2.63 22.92 -12.02
C TYR A 19 1.65 23.01 -10.84
N SER A 20 2.01 22.43 -9.69
CA SER A 20 1.12 22.34 -8.54
C SER A 20 1.32 23.49 -7.56
N VAL A 21 0.24 24.16 -7.15
CA VAL A 21 0.24 25.15 -6.06
C VAL A 21 0.14 24.52 -4.67
N TYR A 22 0.30 23.20 -4.57
CA TYR A 22 0.27 22.53 -3.29
C TYR A 22 1.44 23.00 -2.40
N PRO A 23 1.19 23.39 -1.13
CA PRO A 23 2.23 23.93 -0.28
C PRO A 23 3.28 22.87 0.05
N TYR A 24 4.56 23.26 0.00
CA TYR A 24 5.71 22.38 0.24
C TYR A 24 5.85 21.21 -0.75
N SER A 25 5.37 21.38 -1.99
CA SER A 25 5.47 20.36 -3.05
C SER A 25 6.92 19.93 -3.28
N ASP A 26 7.85 20.88 -3.39
CA ASP A 26 9.28 20.63 -3.59
C ASP A 26 9.88 19.79 -2.45
N GLU A 27 9.60 20.13 -1.20
CA GLU A 27 10.10 19.37 -0.04
C GLU A 27 9.51 17.97 0.02
N ILE A 28 8.20 17.82 -0.27
CA ILE A 28 7.54 16.51 -0.30
C ILE A 28 8.18 15.61 -1.37
N ILE A 29 8.35 16.13 -2.59
CA ILE A 29 8.94 15.41 -3.72
C ILE A 29 10.40 15.07 -3.42
N PHE A 30 11.17 16.00 -2.86
CA PHE A 30 12.58 15.77 -2.50
C PHE A 30 12.72 14.64 -1.46
N VAL A 31 11.93 14.68 -0.38
CA VAL A 31 11.94 13.66 0.66
C VAL A 31 11.52 12.30 0.10
N HIS A 32 10.42 12.25 -0.66
CA HIS A 32 9.93 11.02 -1.23
C HIS A 32 10.88 10.43 -2.29
N THR A 33 11.51 11.27 -3.11
CA THR A 33 12.55 10.86 -4.06
C THR A 33 13.73 10.24 -3.32
N THR A 34 14.20 10.87 -2.24
CA THR A 34 15.32 10.36 -1.43
C THR A 34 15.01 8.98 -0.85
N ILE A 35 13.82 8.80 -0.24
CA ILE A 35 13.38 7.52 0.29
C ILE A 35 13.28 6.47 -0.83
N THR A 36 12.71 6.83 -1.96
CA THR A 36 12.52 5.93 -3.10
C THR A 36 13.86 5.46 -3.66
N VAL A 37 14.86 6.34 -3.76
CA VAL A 37 16.22 5.97 -4.18
C VAL A 37 16.84 4.96 -3.21
N ILE A 38 16.71 5.17 -1.90
CA ILE A 38 17.19 4.21 -0.90
C ILE A 38 16.51 2.85 -1.07
N LEU A 39 15.18 2.83 -1.27
CA LEU A 39 14.42 1.60 -1.47
C LEU A 39 14.79 0.88 -2.79
N MET A 40 15.08 1.62 -3.86
CA MET A 40 15.57 1.04 -5.11
C MET A 40 16.91 0.35 -4.92
N VAL A 41 17.87 1.00 -4.24
CA VAL A 41 19.19 0.42 -3.95
C VAL A 41 19.04 -0.85 -3.11
N LEU A 42 18.24 -0.80 -2.02
CA LEU A 42 17.96 -1.98 -1.21
C LEU A 42 17.32 -3.11 -2.03
N SER A 43 16.38 -2.79 -2.90
CA SER A 43 15.72 -3.78 -3.77
C SER A 43 16.70 -4.47 -4.71
N ILE A 44 17.65 -3.73 -5.29
CA ILE A 44 18.71 -4.29 -6.15
C ILE A 44 19.61 -5.23 -5.36
N ILE A 45 20.03 -4.83 -4.14
CA ILE A 45 20.84 -5.69 -3.26
C ILE A 45 20.12 -7.01 -2.98
N PHE A 46 18.82 -6.96 -2.69
CA PHE A 46 18.00 -8.14 -2.41
C PHE A 46 17.60 -8.96 -3.65
N CYS A 47 17.93 -8.52 -4.87
CA CYS A 47 17.80 -9.37 -6.07
C CYS A 47 18.84 -10.50 -6.11
N ILE A 48 19.94 -10.40 -5.35
CA ILE A 48 20.99 -11.41 -5.33
C ILE A 48 20.56 -12.61 -4.49
N SER A 49 20.53 -13.81 -5.09
CA SER A 49 19.98 -15.00 -4.44
C SER A 49 20.62 -15.35 -3.11
N LYS A 50 21.95 -15.22 -3.02
CA LYS A 50 22.70 -15.47 -1.80
C LYS A 50 22.33 -14.52 -0.66
N ILE A 51 21.93 -13.28 -0.98
CA ILE A 51 21.59 -12.26 0.01
C ILE A 51 20.16 -12.47 0.49
N TYR A 52 19.19 -12.61 -0.43
CA TYR A 52 17.80 -12.79 0.01
C TYR A 52 17.61 -14.09 0.78
N LEU A 53 18.29 -15.18 0.43
CA LEU A 53 18.17 -16.45 1.16
C LEU A 53 18.69 -16.35 2.60
N ARG A 54 19.68 -15.48 2.85
CA ARG A 54 20.25 -15.25 4.18
C ARG A 54 19.41 -14.30 5.03
N PHE A 55 18.77 -13.32 4.39
CA PHE A 55 18.06 -12.22 5.06
C PHE A 55 16.59 -12.15 4.59
N GLN A 56 15.92 -13.30 4.58
CA GLN A 56 14.57 -13.43 4.02
C GLN A 56 13.54 -12.54 4.72
N GLU A 57 13.67 -12.33 6.03
CA GLU A 57 12.79 -11.47 6.83
C GLU A 57 12.94 -9.99 6.42
N ILE A 58 14.18 -9.51 6.34
CA ILE A 58 14.49 -8.13 5.93
C ILE A 58 14.11 -7.93 4.47
N GLN A 59 14.35 -8.91 3.60
CA GLN A 59 13.90 -8.86 2.21
C GLN A 59 12.38 -8.69 2.11
N TYR A 60 11.63 -9.41 2.94
CA TYR A 60 10.17 -9.26 2.97
C TYR A 60 9.76 -7.88 3.48
N LEU A 61 10.43 -7.34 4.50
CA LEU A 61 10.22 -5.96 4.94
C LEU A 61 10.49 -4.94 3.81
N VAL A 62 11.58 -5.10 3.05
CA VAL A 62 11.89 -4.23 1.90
C VAL A 62 10.79 -4.31 0.85
N VAL A 63 10.26 -5.51 0.56
CA VAL A 63 9.14 -5.68 -0.36
C VAL A 63 7.88 -4.95 0.14
N ILE A 64 7.58 -5.04 1.44
CA ILE A 64 6.48 -4.27 2.03
C ILE A 64 6.70 -2.77 1.83
N LEU A 65 7.87 -2.26 2.23
CA LEU A 65 8.20 -0.84 2.11
C LEU A 65 8.11 -0.35 0.66
N VAL A 66 8.61 -1.12 -0.31
CA VAL A 66 8.52 -0.80 -1.75
C VAL A 66 7.07 -0.78 -2.23
N SER A 67 6.26 -1.78 -1.84
CA SER A 67 4.85 -1.85 -2.24
C SER A 67 4.02 -0.69 -1.68
N GLN A 68 4.27 -0.33 -0.42
CA GLN A 68 3.63 0.81 0.24
C GLN A 68 4.15 2.12 -0.33
N ASN A 69 5.45 2.26 -0.61
CA ASN A 69 5.98 3.47 -1.23
C ASN A 69 5.26 3.76 -2.55
N VAL A 70 5.11 2.76 -3.44
CA VAL A 70 4.42 2.93 -4.74
C VAL A 70 2.91 3.17 -4.57
N GLY A 71 2.21 2.25 -3.90
CA GLY A 71 0.75 2.27 -3.92
C GLY A 71 0.13 3.13 -2.82
N LEU A 72 0.82 3.37 -1.72
CA LEU A 72 0.36 4.28 -0.66
C LEU A 72 0.93 5.68 -0.91
N THR A 73 2.25 5.83 -0.78
CA THR A 73 2.88 7.16 -0.75
C THR A 73 2.81 7.85 -2.09
N SER A 74 3.29 7.22 -3.18
CA SER A 74 3.34 7.86 -4.49
C SER A 74 1.95 8.14 -5.05
N SER A 75 1.01 7.19 -4.89
CA SER A 75 -0.37 7.39 -5.35
C SER A 75 -1.04 8.56 -4.61
N PHE A 76 -0.76 8.74 -3.32
CA PHE A 76 -1.25 9.88 -2.55
C PHE A 76 -0.59 11.20 -2.97
N ILE A 77 0.74 11.24 -3.12
CA ILE A 77 1.47 12.44 -3.56
C ILE A 77 0.96 12.91 -4.93
N ILE A 78 0.85 11.99 -5.90
CA ILE A 78 0.30 12.32 -7.22
C ILE A 78 -1.12 12.87 -7.09
N SER A 79 -1.98 12.29 -6.23
CA SER A 79 -3.35 12.77 -6.06
C SER A 79 -3.45 14.20 -5.52
N ILE A 80 -2.60 14.58 -4.55
CA ILE A 80 -2.60 15.95 -3.99
C ILE A 80 -1.97 16.96 -4.95
N LEU A 81 -0.93 16.54 -5.70
CA LEU A 81 -0.29 17.41 -6.68
C LEU A 81 -1.21 17.68 -7.88
N LEU A 82 -1.88 16.63 -8.38
CA LEU A 82 -2.88 16.72 -9.45
C LEU A 82 -4.07 17.59 -9.05
N LEU A 83 -4.54 17.50 -7.79
CA LEU A 83 -5.62 18.37 -7.30
C LEU A 83 -5.19 19.84 -7.21
N GLY A 84 -3.89 20.09 -7.00
CA GLY A 84 -3.29 21.41 -6.93
C GLY A 84 -2.78 21.94 -8.26
N GLU A 85 -3.01 21.24 -9.38
CA GLU A 85 -2.52 21.65 -10.70
C GLU A 85 -3.18 22.97 -11.16
N GLU A 86 -2.37 23.99 -11.43
CA GLU A 86 -2.83 25.24 -12.03
C GLU A 86 -3.01 25.07 -13.54
N VAL A 87 -4.14 24.49 -13.95
CA VAL A 87 -4.53 24.48 -15.36
C VAL A 87 -5.01 25.87 -15.77
N SER A 88 -4.36 26.43 -16.78
CA SER A 88 -4.19 27.86 -17.07
C SER A 88 -5.44 28.72 -17.41
N ASP A 89 -6.65 28.32 -17.06
CA ASP A 89 -7.88 29.11 -17.29
C ASP A 89 -8.91 29.04 -16.15
N VAL A 90 -8.64 28.28 -15.09
CA VAL A 90 -9.55 28.13 -13.93
C VAL A 90 -8.88 28.75 -12.71
N SER A 91 -9.63 29.55 -11.95
CA SER A 91 -9.14 30.14 -10.69
C SER A 91 -8.46 29.07 -9.84
N PRO A 92 -7.23 29.31 -9.35
CA PRO A 92 -6.47 28.31 -8.62
C PRO A 92 -7.26 27.78 -7.42
N VAL A 93 -7.18 26.47 -7.22
CA VAL A 93 -7.81 25.82 -6.08
C VAL A 93 -7.22 26.42 -4.80
N PRO A 94 -8.06 26.94 -3.87
CA PRO A 94 -7.54 27.60 -2.68
C PRO A 94 -6.67 26.65 -1.84
N THR A 95 -5.52 27.13 -1.34
CA THR A 95 -4.60 26.33 -0.53
C THR A 95 -5.26 25.67 0.68
N HIS A 96 -6.23 26.35 1.31
CA HIS A 96 -6.98 25.81 2.45
C HIS A 96 -7.79 24.55 2.09
N PHE A 97 -8.27 24.46 0.85
CA PHE A 97 -8.99 23.30 0.34
C PHE A 97 -8.04 22.11 0.17
N LEU A 98 -6.86 22.33 -0.43
CA LEU A 98 -5.83 21.30 -0.60
C LEU A 98 -5.37 20.72 0.74
N LEU A 99 -5.10 21.57 1.73
CA LEU A 99 -4.73 21.13 3.08
C LEU A 99 -5.86 20.37 3.78
N SER A 100 -7.10 20.83 3.64
CA SER A 100 -8.26 20.15 4.20
C SER A 100 -8.45 18.76 3.58
N TYR A 101 -8.30 18.66 2.25
CA TYR A 101 -8.34 17.39 1.53
C TYR A 101 -7.26 16.42 2.03
N THR A 102 -6.02 16.88 2.18
CA THR A 102 -4.91 16.08 2.73
C THR A 102 -5.23 15.57 4.13
N ILE A 103 -5.67 16.45 5.03
CA ILE A 103 -5.99 16.10 6.42
C ILE A 103 -7.13 15.08 6.47
N ILE A 104 -8.22 15.32 5.73
CA ILE A 104 -9.39 14.43 5.72
C ILE A 104 -9.00 13.05 5.17
N THR A 105 -8.28 12.99 4.05
CA THR A 105 -7.88 11.74 3.39
C THR A 105 -6.94 10.93 4.28
N LEU A 106 -5.93 11.56 4.88
CA LEU A 106 -5.02 10.89 5.82
C LEU A 106 -5.75 10.45 7.10
N SER A 107 -6.69 11.25 7.61
CA SER A 107 -7.47 10.89 8.81
C SER A 107 -8.35 9.66 8.57
N ILE A 108 -9.04 9.62 7.42
CA ILE A 108 -9.84 8.45 7.00
C ILE A 108 -8.92 7.24 6.83
N GLY A 109 -7.77 7.43 6.17
CA GLY A 109 -6.79 6.37 5.98
C GLY A 109 -6.29 5.79 7.30
N LEU A 110 -5.96 6.65 8.27
CA LEU A 110 -5.54 6.23 9.60
C LEU A 110 -6.65 5.46 10.34
N ALA A 111 -7.90 5.94 10.26
CA ALA A 111 -9.04 5.24 10.86
C ALA A 111 -9.23 3.84 10.24
N LEU A 112 -9.14 3.72 8.91
CA LEU A 112 -9.22 2.45 8.20
C LEU A 112 -8.08 1.51 8.61
N PHE A 113 -6.85 2.02 8.71
CA PHE A 113 -5.69 1.25 9.19
C PHE A 113 -5.95 0.70 10.60
N CYS A 114 -6.41 1.53 11.54
CA CYS A 114 -6.68 1.11 12.91
C CYS A 114 -7.77 0.03 12.99
N ILE A 115 -8.88 0.20 12.26
CA ILE A 115 -9.99 -0.76 12.22
C ILE A 115 -9.53 -2.10 11.63
N THR A 116 -8.80 -2.05 10.52
CA THR A 116 -8.33 -3.25 9.82
C THR A 116 -7.26 -3.97 10.63
N PHE A 117 -6.33 -3.24 11.23
CA PHE A 117 -5.31 -3.78 12.13
C PHE A 117 -5.93 -4.48 13.34
N LEU A 118 -6.89 -3.83 14.02
CA LEU A 118 -7.61 -4.44 15.15
C LEU A 118 -8.38 -5.70 14.72
N ARG A 119 -9.06 -5.66 13.57
CA ARG A 119 -9.75 -6.81 13.02
C ARG A 119 -8.79 -7.98 12.79
N PHE A 120 -7.65 -7.74 12.17
CA PHE A 120 -6.63 -8.78 11.93
C PHE A 120 -6.05 -9.31 13.24
N TYR A 121 -5.77 -8.45 14.21
CA TYR A 121 -5.29 -8.84 15.54
C TYR A 121 -6.27 -9.81 16.23
N ILE A 122 -7.56 -9.47 16.29
CA ILE A 122 -8.60 -10.33 16.86
C ILE A 122 -8.68 -11.66 16.12
N LEU A 123 -8.57 -11.63 14.79
CA LEU A 123 -8.69 -12.79 13.93
C LEU A 123 -7.55 -13.80 14.15
N ILE A 124 -6.33 -13.31 14.35
CA ILE A 124 -5.15 -14.12 14.70
C ILE A 124 -5.33 -14.72 16.09
N HIS A 125 -5.74 -13.92 17.08
CA HIS A 125 -5.94 -14.41 18.45
C HIS A 125 -7.05 -15.46 18.54
N LYS A 126 -8.07 -15.38 17.68
CA LYS A 126 -9.13 -16.41 17.56
C LYS A 126 -8.68 -17.70 16.87
N GLY A 127 -7.39 -17.82 16.50
CA GLY A 127 -6.86 -19.03 15.86
C GLY A 127 -7.43 -19.29 14.47
N GLN A 128 -8.05 -18.29 13.83
CA GLN A 128 -8.70 -18.46 12.53
C GLN A 128 -7.70 -18.73 11.41
N TYR A 129 -6.39 -18.61 11.63
CA TYR A 129 -5.34 -18.95 10.68
C TYR A 129 -4.61 -20.27 11.00
N ARG A 130 -5.10 -21.08 11.96
CA ARG A 130 -4.57 -22.42 12.23
C ARG A 130 -4.92 -23.40 11.10
N LYS A 131 -4.05 -24.38 10.85
CA LYS A 131 -4.26 -25.48 9.89
C LYS A 131 -5.61 -26.16 10.19
N GLY A 132 -6.47 -26.28 9.17
CA GLY A 132 -7.82 -26.85 9.29
C GLY A 132 -8.95 -25.88 9.66
N SER A 133 -8.66 -24.59 9.90
CA SER A 133 -9.68 -23.58 10.21
C SER A 133 -10.63 -23.29 9.03
N SER A 134 -11.73 -22.60 9.30
CA SER A 134 -12.66 -22.13 8.26
C SER A 134 -11.95 -21.26 7.20
N LYS A 135 -10.97 -20.44 7.59
CA LYS A 135 -10.19 -19.62 6.64
C LYS A 135 -9.09 -20.39 5.92
N ASP A 136 -8.53 -21.44 6.50
CA ASP A 136 -7.61 -22.34 5.80
C ASP A 136 -8.34 -23.12 4.69
N ARG A 137 -9.54 -23.64 5.02
CA ARG A 137 -10.45 -24.25 4.03
C ARG A 137 -10.97 -23.25 3.00
N LEU A 138 -11.19 -22.00 3.39
CA LEU A 138 -11.53 -20.92 2.46
C LEU A 138 -10.34 -20.64 1.56
N ARG A 139 -9.11 -20.48 2.07
CA ARG A 139 -7.89 -20.21 1.30
C ARG A 139 -7.56 -21.34 0.32
N SER A 140 -7.79 -22.60 0.68
CA SER A 140 -7.61 -23.74 -0.24
C SER A 140 -8.73 -23.86 -1.28
N LYS A 141 -9.90 -23.25 -1.05
CA LYS A 141 -11.03 -23.21 -2.01
C LYS A 141 -11.18 -21.89 -2.76
N LEU A 142 -10.54 -20.81 -2.30
CA LEU A 142 -10.68 -19.43 -2.76
C LEU A 142 -9.40 -18.90 -3.43
N GLU A 143 -8.74 -19.72 -4.23
CA GLU A 143 -7.89 -19.15 -5.30
C GLU A 143 -8.72 -18.37 -6.34
N THR A 144 -10.06 -18.23 -6.20
CA THR A 144 -10.88 -17.59 -7.25
C THR A 144 -11.87 -16.50 -6.85
N LYS A 145 -12.47 -16.42 -5.64
CA LYS A 145 -13.50 -15.38 -5.35
C LYS A 145 -13.79 -15.09 -3.87
N SER A 146 -13.08 -14.18 -3.18
CA SER A 146 -13.74 -13.48 -2.05
C SER A 146 -13.04 -12.16 -1.65
N TYR A 147 -13.34 -11.11 -2.41
CA TYR A 147 -13.07 -9.71 -2.03
C TYR A 147 -14.34 -9.00 -1.53
N LEU A 148 -15.43 -9.73 -1.23
CA LEU A 148 -16.75 -9.13 -0.99
C LEU A 148 -16.83 -8.24 0.27
N PRO A 149 -16.32 -8.65 1.45
CA PRO A 149 -16.31 -7.79 2.63
C PRO A 149 -15.28 -6.65 2.53
N MET A 150 -14.27 -6.84 1.67
CA MET A 150 -13.26 -5.81 1.36
C MET A 150 -13.89 -4.69 0.52
N ALA A 151 -14.67 -5.03 -0.52
CA ALA A 151 -15.37 -4.09 -1.38
C ALA A 151 -16.31 -3.13 -0.61
N ILE A 152 -17.02 -3.64 0.40
CA ILE A 152 -18.04 -2.84 1.14
C ILE A 152 -17.40 -1.72 1.98
N MET A 153 -16.25 -1.96 2.60
CA MET A 153 -15.53 -0.92 3.36
C MET A 153 -14.91 0.13 2.45
N TYR A 154 -14.42 -0.26 1.27
CA TYR A 154 -13.89 0.68 0.26
C TYR A 154 -14.98 1.66 -0.21
N SER A 155 -16.21 1.19 -0.41
CA SER A 155 -17.30 1.99 -0.97
C SER A 155 -17.64 3.22 -0.12
N ILE A 156 -17.61 3.13 1.21
CA ILE A 156 -18.11 4.21 2.07
C ILE A 156 -17.13 5.39 2.10
N GLY A 157 -15.85 5.14 2.41
CA GLY A 157 -14.82 6.18 2.42
C GLY A 157 -14.62 6.80 1.04
N PHE A 158 -14.66 5.96 -0.01
CA PHE A 158 -14.60 6.39 -1.40
C PHE A 158 -15.75 7.33 -1.76
N VAL A 159 -17.00 6.98 -1.41
CA VAL A 159 -18.16 7.82 -1.68
C VAL A 159 -18.06 9.17 -0.97
N PHE A 160 -17.56 9.21 0.27
CA PHE A 160 -17.37 10.49 0.98
C PHE A 160 -16.34 11.39 0.29
N VAL A 161 -15.22 10.84 -0.17
CA VAL A 161 -14.21 11.63 -0.88
C VAL A 161 -14.72 12.05 -2.26
N LEU A 162 -15.42 11.18 -2.97
CA LEU A 162 -16.04 11.47 -4.26
C LEU A 162 -17.09 12.60 -4.13
N GLN A 163 -17.95 12.53 -3.11
CA GLN A 163 -18.92 13.58 -2.79
C GLN A 163 -18.22 14.90 -2.43
N TYR A 164 -17.14 14.84 -1.66
CA TYR A 164 -16.36 16.03 -1.29
C TYR A 164 -15.74 16.71 -2.51
N LEU A 165 -15.18 15.93 -3.44
CA LEU A 165 -14.62 16.44 -4.69
C LEU A 165 -15.71 17.09 -5.55
N PHE A 166 -16.78 16.35 -5.86
CA PHE A 166 -17.88 16.87 -6.69
C PHE A 166 -18.52 18.14 -6.13
N ARG A 167 -18.60 18.26 -4.80
CA ARG A 167 -19.21 19.43 -4.14
C ARG A 167 -18.33 20.67 -4.20
N ASN A 168 -17.01 20.52 -4.30
CA ASN A 168 -16.07 21.64 -4.15
C ASN A 168 -15.31 22.00 -5.43
N THR A 169 -15.15 21.10 -6.40
CA THR A 169 -14.43 21.38 -7.66
C THR A 169 -15.35 21.71 -8.84
N GLY A 170 -16.67 21.51 -8.70
CA GLY A 170 -17.59 21.56 -9.84
C GLY A 170 -17.30 20.45 -10.87
N PHE A 171 -18.03 20.42 -12.00
CA PHE A 171 -17.84 19.46 -13.11
C PHE A 171 -16.59 19.76 -13.96
N VAL A 172 -15.45 20.11 -13.35
CA VAL A 172 -14.22 20.35 -14.09
C VAL A 172 -13.60 19.01 -14.51
N GLN A 173 -13.31 18.89 -15.81
CA GLN A 173 -12.60 17.82 -16.53
C GLN A 173 -12.70 16.41 -15.89
N TYR A 174 -13.68 15.63 -16.35
CA TYR A 174 -13.95 14.26 -15.89
C TYR A 174 -12.72 13.33 -15.87
N GLU A 175 -11.73 13.58 -16.75
CA GLU A 175 -10.50 12.80 -16.84
C GLU A 175 -9.62 12.96 -15.58
N SER A 176 -9.37 14.20 -15.14
CA SER A 176 -8.57 14.47 -13.94
C SER A 176 -9.26 13.97 -12.68
N ILE A 177 -10.59 14.14 -12.58
CA ILE A 177 -11.38 13.57 -11.48
C ILE A 177 -11.26 12.05 -11.49
N PHE A 178 -11.39 11.40 -12.65
CA PHE A 178 -11.29 9.94 -12.75
C PHE A 178 -9.91 9.42 -12.32
N ILE A 179 -8.83 10.07 -12.75
CA ILE A 179 -7.45 9.70 -12.36
C ILE A 179 -7.26 9.88 -10.85
N LEU A 180 -7.70 11.02 -10.29
CA LEU A 180 -7.62 11.30 -8.86
C LEU A 180 -8.36 10.23 -8.03
N VAL A 181 -9.57 9.88 -8.47
CA VAL A 181 -10.41 8.84 -7.87
C VAL A 181 -9.73 7.47 -7.94
N MET A 182 -9.09 7.11 -9.05
CA MET A 182 -8.29 5.89 -9.15
C MET A 182 -7.10 5.87 -8.20
N LEU A 183 -6.34 6.97 -8.12
CA LEU A 183 -5.18 7.09 -7.22
C LEU A 183 -5.58 6.94 -5.75
N LEU A 184 -6.72 7.51 -5.35
CA LEU A 184 -7.27 7.35 -4.02
C LEU A 184 -7.71 5.91 -3.72
N LEU A 185 -8.28 5.21 -4.70
CA LEU A 185 -8.62 3.79 -4.53
C LEU A 185 -7.37 2.96 -4.29
N ILE A 186 -6.30 3.22 -5.04
CA ILE A 186 -5.01 2.55 -4.85
C ILE A 186 -4.47 2.86 -3.45
N PHE A 187 -4.46 4.13 -3.04
CA PHE A 187 -4.05 4.57 -1.70
C PHE A 187 -4.79 3.82 -0.58
N TYR A 188 -6.13 3.85 -0.57
CA TYR A 188 -6.92 3.17 0.45
C TYR A 188 -6.78 1.65 0.39
N SER A 189 -6.60 1.08 -0.79
CA SER A 189 -6.35 -0.37 -0.94
C SER A 189 -5.03 -0.80 -0.27
N MET A 190 -3.97 0.01 -0.41
CA MET A 190 -2.68 -0.31 0.20
C MET A 190 -2.70 -0.16 1.72
N ILE A 191 -3.47 0.80 2.26
CA ILE A 191 -3.71 0.91 3.71
C ILE A 191 -4.32 -0.37 4.25
N PHE A 192 -5.30 -0.93 3.55
CA PHE A 192 -5.97 -2.16 3.97
C PHE A 192 -5.05 -3.39 3.89
N VAL A 193 -4.20 -3.45 2.86
CA VAL A 193 -3.25 -4.56 2.66
C VAL A 193 -2.11 -4.52 3.69
N LEU A 194 -1.73 -3.33 4.18
CA LEU A 194 -0.60 -3.15 5.09
C LEU A 194 -0.68 -3.99 6.38
N PRO A 195 -1.79 -4.03 7.14
CA PRO A 195 -1.91 -4.93 8.30
C PRO A 195 -1.66 -6.40 7.99
N GLU A 196 -2.15 -6.90 6.85
CA GLU A 196 -1.93 -8.29 6.45
C GLU A 196 -0.45 -8.57 6.15
N GLN A 197 0.19 -7.65 5.42
CA GLN A 197 1.63 -7.70 5.15
C GLN A 197 2.45 -7.71 6.45
N LEU A 198 2.12 -6.86 7.42
CA LEU A 198 2.79 -6.81 8.72
C LEU A 198 2.59 -8.09 9.54
N VAL A 199 1.41 -8.69 9.48
CA VAL A 199 1.13 -9.98 10.14
C VAL A 199 1.97 -11.10 9.52
N ILE A 200 2.09 -11.16 8.20
CA ILE A 200 2.93 -12.16 7.53
C ILE A 200 4.41 -11.94 7.89
N LEU A 201 4.85 -10.68 7.96
CA LEU A 201 6.21 -10.35 8.41
C LEU A 201 6.45 -10.83 9.84
N TYR A 202 5.50 -10.59 10.76
CA TYR A 202 5.57 -11.11 12.12
C TYR A 202 5.66 -12.65 12.14
N CYS A 203 4.82 -13.34 11.36
CA CYS A 203 4.87 -14.79 11.25
C CYS A 203 6.23 -15.29 10.74
N LYS A 204 6.84 -14.57 9.79
CA LYS A 204 8.15 -14.91 9.22
C LYS A 204 9.29 -14.80 10.24
N TYR A 205 9.23 -13.78 11.12
CA TYR A 205 10.14 -13.65 12.27
C TYR A 205 9.89 -14.70 13.35
N ARG A 206 8.63 -15.05 13.60
CA ARG A 206 8.25 -15.93 14.72
C ARG A 206 8.41 -17.42 14.40
N PHE A 207 8.13 -17.84 13.18
CA PHE A 207 8.05 -19.23 12.77
C PHE A 207 9.04 -19.55 11.63
N LYS A 208 9.94 -20.51 11.88
CA LYS A 208 10.93 -20.94 10.89
C LYS A 208 10.29 -21.52 9.62
N SER A 209 9.13 -22.16 9.72
CA SER A 209 8.41 -22.75 8.59
C SER A 209 7.94 -21.75 7.52
N PHE A 210 7.96 -20.45 7.83
CA PHE A 210 7.69 -19.38 6.86
C PHE A 210 8.94 -18.95 6.05
N ASN A 211 10.11 -19.52 6.36
CA ASN A 211 11.36 -19.28 5.65
C ASN A 211 11.71 -20.47 4.74
N PHE A 212 12.39 -20.16 3.65
CA PHE A 212 12.92 -21.16 2.70
C PHE A 212 14.18 -21.82 3.25
N GLU A 213 14.36 -23.09 2.90
CA GLU A 213 15.62 -23.80 3.08
C GLU A 213 16.78 -23.13 2.33
N SER A 214 18.01 -23.49 2.72
CA SER A 214 19.27 -23.02 2.11
C SER A 214 19.33 -23.20 0.59
N ASN A 215 18.59 -24.18 0.06
CA ASN A 215 18.47 -24.48 -1.37
C ASN A 215 17.46 -23.58 -2.10
N GLY A 216 16.67 -22.77 -1.37
CA GLY A 216 15.66 -21.86 -1.88
C GLY A 216 14.44 -22.52 -2.54
N LYS A 217 14.32 -23.85 -2.49
CA LYS A 217 13.33 -24.61 -3.27
C LYS A 217 12.13 -25.05 -2.43
N TYR A 218 12.33 -25.32 -1.14
CA TYR A 218 11.30 -25.77 -0.21
C TYR A 218 11.21 -24.84 1.00
N LEU A 219 10.01 -24.74 1.59
CA LEU A 219 9.83 -24.11 2.90
C LEU A 219 10.33 -25.07 3.99
N LEU A 220 10.82 -24.52 5.11
CA LEU A 220 11.21 -25.34 6.25
C LEU A 220 9.98 -26.11 6.79
N PRO A 221 10.13 -27.39 7.16
CA PRO A 221 9.02 -28.20 7.66
C PRO A 221 8.44 -27.61 8.95
N LEU A 222 7.15 -27.88 9.19
CA LEU A 222 6.54 -27.60 10.48
C LEU A 222 7.14 -28.56 11.51
N ALA A 223 7.38 -28.10 12.74
CA ALA A 223 7.97 -28.94 13.80
C ALA A 223 7.16 -30.24 14.05
N GLU A 224 5.86 -30.24 13.77
CA GLU A 224 4.98 -31.43 13.88
C GLU A 224 5.25 -32.51 12.79
N ASP A 225 5.89 -32.14 11.68
CA ASP A 225 6.23 -33.06 10.58
C ASP A 225 7.62 -33.71 10.80
N GLU A 226 8.47 -33.17 11.68
CA GLU A 226 9.77 -33.77 12.06
C GLU A 226 9.57 -35.00 12.96
N ASP A 227 8.54 -35.00 13.82
CA ASP A 227 8.26 -36.10 14.75
C ASP A 227 7.62 -37.33 14.06
N ASN A 228 7.09 -37.18 12.83
CA ASN A 228 6.48 -38.28 12.05
C ASN A 228 7.45 -38.92 11.04
N GLN A 229 8.74 -38.53 11.06
CA GLN A 229 9.77 -39.08 10.17
C GLN A 229 10.72 -40.09 10.86
N TYR A 230 10.39 -40.54 12.07
CA TYR A 230 11.11 -41.60 12.78
C TYR A 230 10.23 -42.81 13.09
#